data_AF-A0A7S3JU99-F1
#
_entry.id   AF-A0A7S3JU99-F1
#
_cell.length_a   1.000
_cell.length_b   1.000
_cell.length_c   1.000
_cell.angle_alpha   90.00
_cell.angle_beta   90.00
_cell.angle_gamma   90.00
#
_symmetry.space_group_name_H-M   'P 1'
#
loop_
_entity.id
_entity.type
_entity.pdbx_description
1 polymer ?
#
loop_
_entity_poly.entity_id
_entity_poly.type
_entity_poly.pdbx_seq_one_letter_code
_entity_poly.pdbx_strand_id
1 'polypeptide(L)'
;LSSLLTVNDASFNDLGLSQLYMVSLHFQLDFPSQVFPLAHMQSELLAAFKSQEATPSELQRDVAASLTRIGWNHSFEFETPEGLSLDMSQPETKTAIEVDGPSHFLIGNIVQRTENGRTKFKSRLLCQLGWTVFHVPYFEWNVLADAMVQESYLQIKLTNRYTIEEGQSTKTA
;
A
#
# COMPACT_ATOMS: atom_id res chain seq x y z
N LEU A 1 31.99 9.54 2.86
CA LEU A 1 30.71 8.93 2.43
C LEU A 1 30.66 8.63 0.92
N SER A 2 31.41 9.35 0.07
CA SER A 2 31.48 9.08 -1.39
C SER A 2 32.11 7.75 -1.80
N SER A 3 32.80 7.05 -0.89
CA SER A 3 33.51 5.80 -1.17
C SER A 3 32.75 4.52 -0.75
N LEU A 4 31.57 4.65 -0.14
CA LEU A 4 30.75 3.51 0.34
C LEU A 4 29.73 3.03 -0.71
N LEU A 5 29.64 3.72 -1.85
CA LEU A 5 28.71 3.43 -2.94
C LEU A 5 29.41 3.38 -4.30
N THR A 6 30.68 2.99 -4.34
CA THR A 6 31.22 2.41 -5.58
C THR A 6 30.57 1.03 -5.69
N VAL A 7 29.36 1.01 -6.25
CA VAL A 7 28.64 -0.20 -6.59
C VAL A 7 29.54 -0.94 -7.57
N ASN A 8 30.20 -1.99 -7.08
CA ASN A 8 30.79 -2.99 -7.95
C ASN A 8 29.60 -3.60 -8.72
N ASP A 9 29.68 -3.68 -10.05
CA ASP A 9 28.61 -4.14 -10.95
C ASP A 9 28.23 -5.63 -10.76
N ALA A 10 27.96 -6.06 -9.54
CA ALA A 10 26.97 -7.10 -9.31
C ALA A 10 25.63 -6.45 -9.69
N SER A 11 25.28 -6.52 -10.98
CA SER A 11 24.05 -5.96 -11.51
C SER A 11 22.87 -6.47 -10.69
N PHE A 12 22.18 -5.55 -10.01
CA PHE A 12 20.93 -5.88 -9.33
C PHE A 12 19.98 -6.53 -10.34
N ASN A 13 19.32 -7.61 -9.95
CA ASN A 13 18.17 -8.10 -10.71
C ASN A 13 16.96 -7.17 -10.51
N ASP A 14 15.89 -7.39 -11.28
CA ASP A 14 14.69 -6.53 -11.23
C ASP A 14 14.10 -6.42 -9.83
N LEU A 15 14.17 -7.48 -9.01
CA LEU A 15 13.74 -7.43 -7.61
C LEU A 15 14.61 -6.48 -6.78
N GLY A 16 15.92 -6.52 -6.95
CA GLY A 16 16.85 -5.60 -6.29
C GLY A 16 16.63 -4.15 -6.71
N LEU A 17 16.42 -3.91 -8.01
CA LEU A 17 16.10 -2.58 -8.54
C LEU A 17 14.75 -2.06 -8.02
N SER A 18 13.73 -2.92 -7.96
CA SER A 18 12.42 -2.61 -7.36
C SER A 18 12.53 -2.22 -5.88
N GLN A 19 13.37 -2.93 -5.10
CA GLN A 19 13.62 -2.57 -3.71
C GLN A 19 14.35 -1.24 -3.57
N LEU A 20 15.35 -0.98 -4.42
CA LEU A 20 16.06 0.30 -4.46
C LEU A 20 15.15 1.46 -4.84
N TYR A 21 14.15 1.23 -5.70
CA TYR A 21 13.13 2.24 -6.01
C TYR A 21 12.34 2.67 -4.77
N MET A 22 11.83 1.72 -3.98
CA MET A 22 11.08 2.07 -2.77
C MET A 22 11.94 2.86 -1.77
N VAL A 23 13.23 2.55 -1.67
CA VAL A 23 14.18 3.30 -0.83
C VAL A 23 14.46 4.69 -1.40
N SER A 24 14.61 4.83 -2.72
CA SER A 24 14.82 6.14 -3.35
C SER A 24 13.61 7.05 -3.16
N LEU A 25 12.40 6.52 -3.33
CA LEU A 25 11.15 7.24 -3.09
C LEU A 25 11.05 7.68 -1.62
N HIS A 26 11.29 6.78 -0.67
CA HIS A 26 11.31 7.12 0.75
C HIS A 26 12.32 8.23 1.07
N PHE A 27 13.54 8.13 0.52
CA PHE A 27 14.58 9.13 0.73
C PHE A 27 14.16 10.50 0.18
N GLN A 28 13.54 10.55 -1.00
CA GLN A 28 13.06 11.79 -1.60
C GLN A 28 11.95 12.45 -0.77
N LEU A 29 11.08 11.66 -0.14
CA LEU A 29 10.02 12.15 0.73
C LEU A 29 10.56 12.71 2.06
N ASP A 30 11.52 12.02 2.69
CA ASP A 30 12.08 12.42 3.99
C ASP A 30 13.15 13.51 3.86
N PHE A 31 13.85 13.58 2.72
CA PHE A 31 14.99 14.49 2.48
C PHE A 31 14.88 15.21 1.12
N PRO A 32 13.86 16.06 0.90
CA PRO A 32 13.57 16.66 -0.42
C PRO A 32 14.68 17.57 -0.96
N SER A 33 15.58 18.05 -0.10
CA SER A 33 16.73 18.88 -0.50
C SER A 33 17.99 18.07 -0.81
N GLN A 34 17.97 16.74 -0.64
CA GLN A 34 19.13 15.87 -0.87
C GLN A 34 18.94 15.04 -2.14
N VAL A 35 20.05 14.70 -2.78
CA VAL A 35 20.05 13.86 -3.98
C VAL A 35 20.31 12.41 -3.55
N PHE A 36 19.39 11.50 -3.89
CA PHE A 36 19.61 10.08 -3.69
C PHE A 36 20.82 9.60 -4.53
N PRO A 37 21.75 8.81 -3.99
CA PRO A 37 22.97 8.43 -4.70
C PRO A 37 22.77 7.77 -6.07
N LEU A 38 21.65 7.07 -6.29
CA LEU A 38 21.29 6.43 -7.56
C LEU A 38 20.20 7.18 -8.34
N ALA A 39 20.04 8.49 -8.13
CA ALA A 39 19.04 9.30 -8.84
C ALA A 39 19.20 9.26 -10.37
N HIS A 40 20.40 8.99 -10.89
CA HIS A 40 20.65 8.81 -12.31
C HIS A 40 20.01 7.54 -12.89
N MET A 41 19.64 6.56 -12.06
CA MET A 41 18.99 5.30 -12.47
C MET A 41 17.46 5.33 -12.24
N GLN A 42 16.87 6.50 -11.99
CA GLN A 42 15.48 6.58 -11.52
C GLN A 42 14.48 5.89 -12.47
N SER A 43 14.72 5.97 -13.79
CA SER A 43 13.88 5.34 -14.80
C SER A 43 14.00 3.81 -14.77
N GLU A 44 15.21 3.24 -14.64
CA GLU A 44 15.38 1.79 -14.52
C GLU A 44 14.79 1.26 -13.21
N LEU A 45 14.99 1.99 -12.12
CA LEU A 45 14.43 1.65 -10.81
C LEU A 45 12.90 1.61 -10.85
N LEU A 46 12.27 2.66 -11.41
CA LEU A 46 10.81 2.73 -11.54
C LEU A 46 10.28 1.63 -12.48
N ALA A 47 10.94 1.37 -13.60
CA ALA A 47 10.53 0.33 -14.53
C ALA A 47 10.60 -1.06 -13.88
N ALA A 48 11.67 -1.35 -13.16
CA ALA A 48 11.81 -2.60 -12.41
C ALA A 48 10.81 -2.72 -11.27
N PHE A 49 10.47 -1.61 -10.60
CA PHE A 49 9.43 -1.59 -9.57
C PHE A 49 8.06 -1.97 -10.14
N LYS A 50 7.64 -1.29 -11.22
CA LYS A 50 6.35 -1.50 -11.89
C LYS A 50 6.22 -2.91 -12.50
N SER A 51 7.32 -3.56 -12.86
CA SER A 51 7.27 -4.94 -13.38
C SER A 51 7.00 -6.00 -12.32
N GLN A 52 7.05 -5.67 -11.02
CA GLN A 52 6.76 -6.59 -9.91
C GLN A 52 5.28 -6.62 -9.49
N GLU A 53 4.43 -5.85 -10.17
CA GLU A 53 2.98 -5.80 -9.94
C GLU A 53 2.34 -7.11 -10.40
N ALA A 54 1.52 -7.71 -9.55
CA ALA A 54 0.82 -8.95 -9.84
C ALA A 54 -0.53 -8.65 -10.48
N THR A 55 -1.04 -9.60 -11.28
CA THR A 55 -2.41 -9.52 -11.79
C THR A 55 -3.43 -9.54 -10.64
N PRO A 56 -4.59 -8.90 -10.79
CA PRO A 56 -5.61 -8.86 -9.75
C PRO A 56 -6.09 -10.27 -9.41
N SER A 57 -6.08 -10.58 -8.12
CA SER A 57 -6.58 -11.82 -7.54
C SER A 57 -8.11 -11.88 -7.52
N GLU A 58 -8.65 -13.08 -7.37
CA GLU A 58 -10.10 -13.27 -7.15
C GLU A 58 -10.57 -12.58 -5.87
N LEU A 59 -9.73 -12.56 -4.83
CA LEU A 59 -10.02 -11.89 -3.57
C LEU A 59 -10.18 -10.37 -3.77
N GLN A 60 -9.30 -9.73 -4.53
CA GLN A 60 -9.43 -8.30 -4.87
C GLN A 60 -10.75 -8.02 -5.62
N ARG A 61 -11.11 -8.88 -6.58
CA ARG A 61 -12.39 -8.75 -7.31
C ARG A 61 -13.62 -8.90 -6.42
N ASP A 62 -13.60 -9.83 -5.47
CA ASP A 62 -14.71 -10.06 -4.54
C ASP A 62 -14.91 -8.87 -3.58
N VAL A 63 -13.82 -8.32 -3.05
CA VAL A 63 -13.87 -7.10 -2.22
C VAL A 63 -14.36 -5.91 -3.04
N ALA A 64 -13.86 -5.72 -4.28
CA ALA A 64 -14.29 -4.64 -5.17
C ALA A 64 -15.79 -4.72 -5.51
N ALA A 65 -16.31 -5.91 -5.78
CA ALA A 65 -17.74 -6.13 -6.00
C ALA A 65 -18.57 -5.75 -4.77
N SER A 66 -18.08 -6.09 -3.58
CA SER A 66 -18.74 -5.76 -2.30
C SER A 66 -18.72 -4.25 -2.02
N LEU A 67 -17.62 -3.57 -2.30
CA LEU A 67 -17.52 -2.11 -2.23
C LEU A 67 -18.54 -1.41 -3.16
N THR A 68 -18.73 -1.96 -4.36
CA THR A 68 -19.72 -1.46 -5.32
C THR A 68 -21.14 -1.61 -4.76
N ARG A 69 -21.47 -2.74 -4.13
CA ARG A 69 -22.80 -2.98 -3.54
C ARG A 69 -23.14 -2.02 -2.41
N ILE A 70 -22.15 -1.60 -1.61
CA ILE A 70 -22.35 -0.58 -0.57
C ILE A 70 -22.30 0.86 -1.09
N GLY A 71 -22.19 1.06 -2.40
CA GLY A 71 -22.17 2.38 -3.03
C GLY A 71 -20.83 3.13 -2.89
N TRP A 72 -19.74 2.44 -2.54
CA TRP A 72 -18.40 3.04 -2.51
C TRP A 72 -17.78 2.98 -3.91
N ASN A 73 -18.04 4.00 -4.71
CA ASN A 73 -17.45 4.14 -6.05
C ASN A 73 -15.93 4.24 -5.97
N HIS A 74 -15.22 3.47 -6.79
CA HIS A 74 -13.76 3.39 -6.75
C HIS A 74 -13.15 3.11 -8.12
N SER A 75 -11.89 3.53 -8.29
CA SER A 75 -10.99 3.05 -9.32
C SER A 75 -10.36 1.73 -8.87
N PHE A 76 -10.35 0.74 -9.75
CA PHE A 76 -9.71 -0.56 -9.53
C PHE A 76 -8.29 -0.54 -10.10
N GLU A 77 -7.32 -1.04 -9.35
CA GLU A 77 -5.88 -1.07 -9.72
C GLU A 77 -5.35 0.30 -10.17
N PHE A 78 -5.53 1.30 -9.31
CA PHE A 78 -5.05 2.65 -9.58
C PHE A 78 -3.55 2.77 -9.29
N GLU A 79 -2.79 3.28 -10.25
CA GLU A 79 -1.38 3.61 -10.06
C GLU A 79 -1.21 5.09 -9.67
N THR A 80 -0.49 5.36 -8.58
CA THR A 80 -0.14 6.74 -8.18
C THR A 80 0.91 7.34 -9.13
N PRO A 81 1.11 8.67 -9.14
CA PRO A 81 2.18 9.30 -9.93
C PRO A 81 3.58 8.75 -9.62
N GLU A 82 3.79 8.25 -8.40
CA GLU A 82 5.02 7.59 -7.94
C GLU A 82 5.07 6.10 -8.28
N GLY A 83 4.13 5.59 -9.09
CA GLY A 83 4.12 4.21 -9.57
C GLY A 83 3.64 3.16 -8.55
N LEU A 84 3.14 3.57 -7.38
CA LEU A 84 2.56 2.64 -6.40
C LEU A 84 1.16 2.24 -6.85
N SER A 85 0.86 0.95 -6.92
CA SER A 85 -0.50 0.48 -7.21
C SER A 85 -1.36 0.42 -5.96
N LEU A 86 -2.65 0.69 -6.12
CA LEU A 86 -3.69 0.63 -5.10
C LEU A 86 -4.83 -0.26 -5.61
N ASP A 87 -5.22 -1.28 -4.84
CA ASP A 87 -6.21 -2.26 -5.28
C ASP A 87 -7.56 -1.61 -5.60
N MET A 88 -8.08 -0.81 -4.67
CA MET A 88 -9.25 0.04 -4.89
C MET A 88 -9.03 1.42 -4.29
N SER A 89 -9.38 2.48 -5.01
CA SER A 89 -9.11 3.85 -4.55
C SER A 89 -10.17 4.87 -4.95
N GLN A 90 -10.19 5.98 -4.21
CA GLN A 90 -10.82 7.24 -4.55
C GLN A 90 -9.72 8.30 -4.63
N PRO A 91 -9.12 8.53 -5.81
CA PRO A 91 -7.99 9.45 -5.96
C PRO A 91 -8.28 10.88 -5.51
N GLU A 92 -9.53 11.35 -5.69
CA GLU A 92 -9.97 12.69 -5.32
C GLU A 92 -9.89 12.93 -3.81
N THR A 93 -10.19 11.90 -3.01
CA THR A 93 -10.16 11.96 -1.54
C THR A 93 -8.90 11.32 -0.95
N LYS A 94 -7.99 10.82 -1.80
CA LYS A 94 -6.83 10.00 -1.43
C LYS A 94 -7.17 8.90 -0.42
N THR A 95 -8.28 8.22 -0.64
CA THR A 95 -8.68 7.05 0.16
C THR A 95 -8.45 5.78 -0.64
N ALA A 96 -7.87 4.76 -0.01
CA ALA A 96 -7.59 3.49 -0.66
C ALA A 96 -7.94 2.30 0.23
N ILE A 97 -8.25 1.19 -0.43
CA ILE A 97 -8.38 -0.14 0.17
C ILE A 97 -7.28 -1.01 -0.42
N GLU A 98 -6.50 -1.67 0.43
CA GLU A 98 -5.54 -2.71 0.06
C GLU A 98 -6.06 -4.07 0.54
N VAL A 99 -6.04 -5.07 -0.33
CA VAL A 99 -6.50 -6.42 -0.07
C VAL A 99 -5.29 -7.31 0.17
N ASP A 100 -5.02 -7.59 1.44
CA ASP A 100 -3.80 -8.31 1.82
C ASP A 100 -4.01 -9.82 1.74
N GLY A 101 -3.50 -10.41 0.65
CA GLY A 101 -3.40 -11.86 0.48
C GLY A 101 -2.39 -12.52 1.43
N PRO A 102 -2.30 -13.86 1.47
CA PRO A 102 -1.38 -14.57 2.36
C PRO A 102 0.10 -14.16 2.26
N SER A 103 0.55 -13.77 1.06
CA SER A 103 1.92 -13.33 0.81
C SER A 103 2.30 -12.01 1.50
N HIS A 104 1.32 -11.21 1.94
CA HIS A 104 1.52 -9.95 2.64
C HIS A 104 1.94 -10.15 4.10
N PHE A 105 1.87 -11.38 4.60
CA PHE A 105 2.14 -11.73 5.99
C PHE A 105 3.37 -12.63 6.13
N LEU A 106 4.03 -12.57 7.29
CA LEU A 106 5.16 -13.44 7.61
C LEU A 106 4.71 -14.90 7.73
N ILE A 107 5.45 -15.80 7.08
CA ILE A 107 5.23 -17.25 7.16
C ILE A 107 5.65 -17.76 8.54
N GLY A 108 4.85 -18.66 9.13
CA GLY A 108 5.16 -19.33 10.41
C GLY A 108 4.61 -18.64 11.66
N ASN A 109 4.14 -17.39 11.57
CA ASN A 109 3.45 -16.70 12.66
C ASN A 109 1.92 -16.68 12.41
N ILE A 110 1.31 -17.87 12.50
CA ILE A 110 -0.13 -18.08 12.22
C ILE A 110 -1.00 -17.33 13.24
N VAL A 111 -0.48 -17.10 14.46
CA VAL A 111 -1.23 -16.51 15.56
C VAL A 111 -1.28 -14.99 15.46
N GLN A 112 -0.15 -14.30 15.17
CA GLN A 112 -0.15 -12.83 15.15
C GLN A 112 -0.43 -12.23 13.77
N ARG A 113 -0.37 -13.01 12.68
CA ARG A 113 -0.64 -12.52 11.30
C ARG A 113 0.09 -11.20 11.01
N THR A 114 1.39 -11.18 11.29
CA THR A 114 2.21 -9.97 11.15
C THR A 114 2.51 -9.68 9.68
N GLU A 115 2.22 -8.47 9.22
CA GLU A 115 2.59 -8.01 7.87
C GLU A 115 4.11 -8.07 7.66
N ASN A 116 4.51 -8.41 6.44
CA ASN A 116 5.90 -8.41 6.02
C ASN A 116 6.45 -6.98 5.81
N GLY A 117 7.76 -6.86 5.61
CA GLY A 117 8.42 -5.56 5.43
C GLY A 117 7.98 -4.81 4.17
N ARG A 118 7.71 -5.52 3.07
CA ARG A 118 7.26 -4.91 1.79
C ARG A 118 5.90 -4.24 1.97
N THR A 119 4.93 -4.94 2.56
CA THR A 119 3.57 -4.42 2.80
C THR A 119 3.61 -3.21 3.73
N LYS A 120 4.31 -3.32 4.87
CA LYS A 120 4.47 -2.19 5.81
C LYS A 120 5.13 -0.98 5.18
N PHE A 121 6.16 -1.20 4.36
CA PHE A 121 6.90 -0.10 3.77
C PHE A 121 6.09 0.62 2.67
N LYS A 122 5.36 -0.13 1.83
CA LYS A 122 4.39 0.43 0.87
C LYS A 122 3.33 1.27 1.61
N SER A 123 2.72 0.73 2.67
CA SER A 123 1.70 1.44 3.47
C SER A 123 2.25 2.75 4.06
N ARG A 124 3.48 2.74 4.59
CA ARG A 124 4.15 3.96 5.07
C ARG A 124 4.32 5.01 3.96
N LEU A 125 4.78 4.59 2.78
CA LEU A 125 4.98 5.50 1.65
C LEU A 125 3.67 6.14 1.19
N LEU A 126 2.61 5.34 1.07
CA LEU A 126 1.28 5.83 0.73
C LEU A 126 0.78 6.86 1.75
N CYS A 127 0.95 6.59 3.05
CA CYS A 127 0.62 7.55 4.11
C CYS A 127 1.44 8.85 4.00
N GLN A 128 2.75 8.77 3.72
CA GLN A 128 3.58 9.96 3.50
C GLN A 128 3.13 10.77 2.27
N LEU A 129 2.59 10.10 1.24
CA LEU A 129 2.00 10.71 0.05
C LEU A 129 0.58 11.25 0.29
N GLY A 130 0.08 11.19 1.53
CA GLY A 130 -1.22 11.71 1.94
C GLY A 130 -2.39 10.77 1.68
N TRP A 131 -2.14 9.50 1.37
CA TRP A 131 -3.19 8.50 1.27
C TRP A 131 -3.64 8.01 2.64
N THR A 132 -4.94 7.77 2.76
CA THR A 132 -5.49 6.96 3.84
C THR A 132 -5.76 5.57 3.32
N VAL A 133 -5.05 4.59 3.86
CA VAL A 133 -5.09 3.21 3.39
C VAL A 133 -5.78 2.33 4.42
N PHE A 134 -6.85 1.66 4.00
CA PHE A 134 -7.58 0.68 4.78
C PHE A 134 -7.23 -0.72 4.28
N HIS A 135 -6.75 -1.57 5.19
CA HIS A 135 -6.36 -2.92 4.85
C HIS A 135 -7.52 -3.90 5.02
N VAL A 136 -7.74 -4.79 4.06
CA VAL A 136 -8.68 -5.92 4.11
C VAL A 136 -7.88 -7.22 4.08
N PRO A 137 -7.49 -7.76 5.25
CA PRO A 137 -6.75 -9.00 5.34
C PRO A 137 -7.58 -10.19 4.87
N TYR A 138 -6.98 -11.10 4.09
CA TYR A 138 -7.66 -12.29 3.58
C TYR A 138 -8.29 -13.16 4.68
N PHE A 139 -7.66 -13.24 5.85
CA PHE A 139 -8.16 -14.05 6.96
C PHE A 139 -9.35 -13.40 7.69
N GLU A 140 -9.50 -12.07 7.61
CA GLU A 140 -10.71 -11.37 8.08
C GLU A 140 -11.83 -11.54 7.05
N TRP A 141 -11.50 -11.45 5.76
CA TRP A 141 -12.48 -11.57 4.67
C TRP A 141 -13.05 -12.99 4.53
N ASN A 142 -12.20 -14.00 4.55
CA ASN A 142 -12.58 -15.39 4.25
C ASN A 142 -13.47 -16.04 5.32
N VAL A 143 -13.60 -15.43 6.51
CA VAL A 143 -14.47 -15.93 7.58
C VAL A 143 -15.86 -15.30 7.57
N LEU A 144 -16.12 -14.33 6.69
CA LEU A 144 -17.41 -13.67 6.59
C LEU A 144 -18.40 -14.58 5.87
N ALA A 145 -19.55 -14.82 6.50
CA ALA A 145 -20.46 -15.89 6.10
C ALA A 145 -21.20 -15.61 4.79
N ASP A 146 -21.55 -14.35 4.52
CA ASP A 146 -22.33 -13.94 3.36
C ASP A 146 -22.08 -12.47 2.98
N ALA A 147 -22.70 -12.05 1.87
CA ALA A 147 -22.59 -10.70 1.32
C ALA A 147 -23.01 -9.61 2.30
N MET A 148 -24.05 -9.83 3.11
CA MET A 148 -24.52 -8.82 4.09
C MET A 148 -23.47 -8.59 5.18
N VAL A 149 -22.81 -9.67 5.63
CA VAL A 149 -21.71 -9.57 6.61
C VAL A 149 -20.48 -8.91 5.99
N GLN A 150 -20.13 -9.24 4.74
CA GLN A 150 -19.05 -8.58 4.00
C GLN A 150 -19.28 -7.07 3.84
N GLU A 151 -20.48 -6.67 3.45
CA GLU A 151 -20.88 -5.28 3.28
C GLU A 151 -20.83 -4.50 4.60
N SER A 152 -21.35 -5.09 5.68
CA SER A 152 -21.30 -4.51 7.03
C SER A 152 -19.86 -4.33 7.52
N TYR A 153 -18.99 -5.32 7.28
CA TYR A 153 -17.57 -5.24 7.60
C TYR A 153 -16.86 -4.07 6.89
N LEU A 154 -17.11 -3.90 5.58
CA LEU A 154 -16.54 -2.79 4.80
C LEU A 154 -17.08 -1.44 5.26
N GLN A 155 -18.38 -1.32 5.53
CA GLN A 155 -18.98 -0.10 6.06
C GLN A 155 -18.34 0.29 7.40
N ILE A 156 -18.22 -0.64 8.34
CA ILE A 156 -17.56 -0.39 9.64
C ILE A 156 -16.10 0.06 9.42
N LYS A 157 -15.35 -0.63 8.54
CA LYS A 157 -13.95 -0.31 8.28
C LYS A 157 -13.78 1.09 7.69
N LEU A 158 -14.67 1.50 6.77
CA LEU A 158 -14.67 2.83 6.16
C LEU A 158 -15.18 3.93 7.11
N THR A 159 -16.16 3.64 7.97
CA THR A 159 -16.79 4.62 8.88
C THR A 159 -15.99 4.87 10.15
N ASN A 160 -15.20 3.89 10.64
CA ASN A 160 -14.37 4.04 11.86
C ASN A 160 -13.33 5.18 11.79
N ARG A 161 -13.21 5.87 10.65
CA ARG A 161 -12.50 7.14 10.51
C ARG A 161 -13.24 8.34 11.11
N TYR A 162 -14.57 8.43 10.96
CA TYR A 162 -15.33 9.62 11.36
C TYR A 162 -15.34 9.83 12.89
N THR A 163 -15.17 8.78 13.69
CA THR A 163 -15.25 8.88 15.16
C THR A 163 -13.93 9.34 15.81
N ILE A 164 -12.78 9.18 15.15
CA ILE A 164 -11.48 9.59 15.71
C ILE A 164 -11.22 11.09 15.48
N GLU A 165 -11.68 11.65 14.36
CA GLU A 165 -11.50 13.08 14.06
C GLU A 165 -12.46 13.99 14.88
N GLU A 166 -13.69 13.55 15.23
CA GLU A 166 -14.59 14.32 16.11
C GLU A 166 -14.22 14.24 17.62
N GLY A 167 -13.48 13.20 18.03
CA GLY A 167 -13.09 12.99 19.43
C GLY A 167 -11.89 13.81 19.91
N GLN A 168 -11.16 14.50 19.01
CA GLN A 168 -9.95 15.26 19.36
C GLN A 168 -10.15 16.79 19.42
N SER A 169 -11.33 17.32 19.08
CA SER A 169 -11.59 18.78 19.09
C SER A 169 -12.07 19.37 20.42
N THR A 170 -11.99 18.64 21.53
CA THR A 170 -12.35 19.18 22.87
C THR A 170 -11.27 18.93 23.92
N LYS A 171 -10.07 19.49 23.71
CA LYS A 171 -9.13 19.76 24.82
C LYS A 171 -8.04 20.77 24.42
N THR A 172 -8.42 22.04 24.44
CA THR A 172 -7.50 23.13 24.79
C THR A 172 -8.30 24.21 25.49
N ALA A 173 -8.11 24.27 26.81
CA ALA A 173 -8.34 25.43 27.67
C ALA A 173 -6.98 25.87 28.19
#